data_AF-A0A149TNW6-F1
#
_entry.id   AF-A0A149TNW6-F1
#
_cell.length_a   1.000
_cell.length_b   1.000
_cell.length_c   1.000
_cell.angle_alpha   90.00
_cell.angle_beta   90.00
_cell.angle_gamma   90.00
#
_symmetry.space_group_name_H-M   'P 1'
#
loop_
_entity.id
_entity.type
_entity.pdbx_description
1 polymer ?
#
loop_
_entity_poly.entity_id
_entity_poly.type
_entity_poly.pdbx_seq_one_letter_code
_entity_poly.pdbx_strand_id
1 'polypeptide(L)'
;MLNLSRPDWEQRIRAGQSLLPDVQPVDPDLAAKAVTIFDKLKIPDVIGQPTFGEAAGDWFRDIVSVLLGSLDPVTNERRIRELFLLVPKKNSKTTNGAGLMMTAVMLNKRPNEVVPSVRTVLRA
;
A
#
# COMPACT_ATOMS: atom_id res chain seq x y z
N MET A 1 16.90 12.02 2.19
CA MET A 1 15.54 12.23 1.66
C MET A 1 15.20 11.03 0.78
N LEU A 2 14.00 10.43 0.91
CA LEU A 2 13.61 9.31 0.05
C LEU A 2 13.53 9.77 -1.41
N ASN A 3 14.17 9.06 -2.32
CA ASN A 3 14.00 9.31 -3.75
C ASN A 3 12.78 8.54 -4.26
N LEU A 4 11.66 9.25 -4.44
CA LEU A 4 10.41 8.67 -4.92
C LEU A 4 10.28 8.73 -6.46
N SER A 5 11.35 9.10 -7.16
CA SER A 5 11.33 9.23 -8.62
C SER A 5 11.43 7.85 -9.29
N ARG A 6 10.66 7.65 -10.36
CA ARG A 6 10.75 6.46 -11.22
C ARG A 6 10.78 6.89 -12.69
N PRO A 7 11.92 7.39 -13.21
CA PRO A 7 11.99 7.98 -14.56
C PRO A 7 11.80 6.96 -15.69
N ASP A 8 12.04 5.67 -15.42
CA ASP A 8 11.87 4.53 -16.31
C ASP A 8 10.44 3.93 -16.28
N TRP A 9 9.48 4.63 -15.67
CA TRP A 9 8.11 4.13 -15.48
C TRP A 9 7.44 3.62 -16.77
N GLU A 10 7.65 4.30 -17.91
CA GLU A 10 7.03 3.91 -19.18
C GLU A 10 7.52 2.54 -19.65
N GLN A 11 8.82 2.29 -19.56
CA GLN A 11 9.43 1.02 -19.93
C GLN A 11 8.95 -0.10 -19.00
N ARG A 12 8.83 0.20 -17.69
CA ARG A 12 8.33 -0.75 -16.69
C ARG A 12 6.88 -1.14 -16.92
N ILE A 13 6.00 -0.20 -17.29
CA ILE A 13 4.61 -0.52 -17.67
C ILE A 13 4.60 -1.51 -18.84
N ARG A 14 5.42 -1.26 -19.88
CA ARG A 14 5.51 -2.14 -21.05
C ARG A 14 6.08 -3.52 -20.72
N ALA A 15 6.99 -3.59 -19.75
CA ALA A 15 7.62 -4.82 -19.28
C ALA A 15 6.86 -5.54 -18.16
N GLY A 16 5.73 -5.00 -17.69
CA GLY A 16 4.97 -5.56 -16.56
C GLY A 16 5.72 -5.52 -15.22
N GLN A 17 6.66 -4.59 -15.06
CA GLN A 17 7.48 -4.44 -13.86
C GLN A 17 6.85 -3.49 -12.85
N SER A 18 7.21 -3.66 -11.56
CA SER A 18 6.72 -2.79 -10.49
C SER A 18 7.07 -1.32 -10.73
N LEU A 19 6.09 -0.43 -10.51
CA LEU A 19 6.24 1.03 -10.64
C LEU A 19 6.69 1.70 -9.35
N LEU A 20 6.75 0.97 -8.25
CA LEU A 20 7.29 1.52 -7.01
C LEU A 20 8.77 1.85 -7.19
N PRO A 21 9.26 3.00 -6.70
CA PRO A 21 10.69 3.30 -6.62
C PRO A 21 11.45 2.24 -5.80
N ASP A 22 12.74 2.09 -6.04
CA ASP A 22 13.61 1.20 -5.23
C ASP A 22 13.90 1.86 -3.88
N VAL A 23 12.88 1.91 -3.03
CA VAL A 23 12.93 2.49 -1.68
C VAL A 23 12.68 1.42 -0.64
N GLN A 24 13.55 1.36 0.35
CA GLN A 24 13.33 0.52 1.52
C GLN A 24 12.38 1.25 2.49
N PRO A 25 11.50 0.51 3.20
CA PRO A 25 10.72 1.09 4.29
C PRO A 25 11.64 1.73 5.34
N VAL A 26 11.18 2.83 5.92
CA VAL A 26 11.91 3.53 7.00
C VAL A 26 11.93 2.67 8.26
N ASP A 27 10.82 1.97 8.52
CA ASP A 27 10.66 0.96 9.56
C ASP A 27 10.30 -0.38 8.90
N PRO A 28 11.29 -1.26 8.67
CA PRO A 28 11.07 -2.58 8.06
C PRO A 28 10.17 -3.49 8.90
N ASP A 29 10.21 -3.38 10.23
CA ASP A 29 9.40 -4.22 11.13
C ASP A 29 7.93 -3.80 11.06
N LEU A 30 7.67 -2.48 11.04
CA LEU A 30 6.32 -1.95 10.84
C LEU A 30 5.78 -2.31 9.45
N ALA A 31 6.61 -2.26 8.41
CA ALA A 31 6.24 -2.69 7.07
C ALA A 31 5.84 -4.18 7.03
N ALA A 32 6.66 -5.07 7.60
CA ALA A 32 6.37 -6.49 7.67
C ALA A 32 5.09 -6.78 8.46
N LYS A 33 4.89 -6.08 9.58
CA LYS A 33 3.66 -6.15 10.37
C LYS A 33 2.44 -5.68 9.56
N ALA A 34 2.58 -4.59 8.81
CA ALA A 34 1.52 -4.05 7.97
C ALA A 34 1.07 -5.05 6.91
N VAL A 35 2.02 -5.67 6.20
CA VAL A 35 1.73 -6.71 5.20
C VAL A 35 1.07 -7.92 5.85
N THR A 36 1.56 -8.35 7.02
CA THR A 36 0.96 -9.48 7.77
C THR A 36 -0.49 -9.22 8.15
N ILE A 37 -0.82 -8.00 8.58
CA ILE A 37 -2.19 -7.62 8.92
C ILE A 37 -3.06 -7.59 7.64
N PHE A 38 -2.56 -6.95 6.58
CA PHE A 38 -3.24 -6.88 5.29
C PHE A 38 -3.56 -8.27 4.76
N ASP A 39 -2.58 -9.18 4.75
CA ASP A 39 -2.75 -10.54 4.25
C ASP A 39 -3.76 -11.37 5.04
N LYS A 40 -4.01 -11.04 6.31
CA LYS A 40 -5.02 -11.72 7.14
C LYS A 40 -6.44 -11.20 6.91
N LEU A 41 -6.61 -10.03 6.29
CA LEU A 41 -7.93 -9.49 5.99
C LEU A 41 -8.64 -10.34 4.94
N LYS A 42 -9.97 -10.44 5.07
CA LYS A 42 -10.84 -11.20 4.16
C LYS A 42 -11.39 -10.28 3.07
N ILE A 43 -11.56 -10.82 1.87
CA ILE A 43 -12.21 -10.16 0.73
C ILE A 43 -13.67 -10.62 0.68
N PRO A 44 -14.64 -9.82 1.18
CA PRO A 44 -16.01 -10.28 1.40
C PRO A 44 -16.82 -10.42 0.11
N ASP A 45 -16.42 -9.73 -0.96
CA ASP A 45 -17.09 -9.68 -2.26
C ASP A 45 -16.67 -10.81 -3.23
N VAL A 46 -15.80 -11.73 -2.77
CA VAL A 46 -15.35 -12.89 -3.55
C VAL A 46 -15.88 -14.18 -2.94
N ILE A 47 -16.38 -15.10 -3.78
CA ILE A 47 -16.89 -16.42 -3.35
C ILE A 47 -15.82 -17.17 -2.55
N GLY A 48 -16.20 -17.76 -1.43
CA GLY A 48 -15.29 -18.44 -0.51
C GLY A 48 -14.53 -17.50 0.43
N GLN A 49 -14.67 -16.18 0.25
CA GLN A 49 -14.03 -15.14 1.07
C GLN A 49 -12.54 -15.44 1.30
N PRO A 50 -11.72 -15.46 0.24
CA PRO A 50 -10.29 -15.59 0.40
C PRO A 50 -9.74 -14.41 1.19
N THR A 51 -8.58 -14.60 1.79
CA THR A 51 -7.79 -13.53 2.37
C THR A 51 -7.09 -12.72 1.28
N PHE A 52 -6.65 -11.49 1.60
CA PHE A 52 -5.74 -10.77 0.71
C PHE A 52 -4.42 -11.53 0.51
N GLY A 53 -3.96 -12.30 1.50
CA GLY A 53 -2.79 -13.19 1.34
C GLY A 53 -2.95 -14.20 0.19
N GLU A 54 -4.17 -14.70 -0.01
CA GLU A 54 -4.48 -15.69 -1.06
C GLU A 54 -4.78 -15.07 -2.43
N ALA A 55 -5.34 -13.85 -2.46
CA ALA A 55 -5.93 -13.28 -3.68
C ALA A 55 -5.34 -11.95 -4.15
N ALA A 56 -4.62 -11.21 -3.31
CA ALA A 56 -4.02 -9.93 -3.68
C ALA A 56 -2.72 -10.12 -4.48
N GLY A 57 -2.49 -9.23 -5.45
CA GLY A 57 -1.23 -9.19 -6.19
C GLY A 57 -0.11 -8.56 -5.37
N ASP A 58 1.12 -9.06 -5.57
CA ASP A 58 2.32 -8.62 -4.83
C ASP A 58 2.57 -7.11 -4.92
N TRP A 59 2.30 -6.51 -6.10
CA TRP A 59 2.47 -5.08 -6.32
C TRP A 59 1.72 -4.20 -5.30
N PHE A 60 0.58 -4.68 -4.76
CA PHE A 60 -0.18 -3.93 -3.77
C PHE A 60 0.35 -4.16 -2.34
N ARG A 61 0.92 -5.34 -2.06
CA ARG A 61 1.65 -5.57 -0.80
C ARG A 61 2.88 -4.67 -0.71
N ASP A 62 3.57 -4.47 -1.83
CA ASP A 62 4.69 -3.52 -1.87
C ASP A 62 4.23 -2.09 -1.53
N ILE A 63 3.05 -1.67 -2.00
CA ILE A 63 2.45 -0.37 -1.64
C ILE A 63 2.14 -0.32 -0.14
N VAL A 64 1.52 -1.36 0.43
CA VAL A 64 1.21 -1.46 1.86
C VAL A 64 2.49 -1.32 2.70
N SER A 65 3.53 -2.07 2.32
CA SER A 65 4.85 -2.09 2.95
C SER A 65 5.50 -0.70 2.96
N VAL A 66 5.68 -0.10 1.78
CA VAL A 66 6.37 1.19 1.65
C VAL A 66 5.59 2.34 2.29
N LEU A 67 4.26 2.37 2.14
CA LEU A 67 3.44 3.45 2.70
C LEU A 67 3.40 3.39 4.24
N LEU A 68 3.04 2.24 4.79
CA LEU A 68 2.82 2.12 6.24
C LEU A 68 4.13 2.03 7.02
N GLY A 69 5.17 1.43 6.42
CA GLY A 69 6.53 1.43 6.95
C GLY A 69 7.31 2.73 6.72
N SER A 70 6.70 3.78 6.17
CA SER A 70 7.36 5.10 6.04
C SER A 70 7.35 5.95 7.31
N LEU A 71 6.80 5.43 8.42
CA LEU A 71 6.81 6.09 9.71
C LEU A 71 8.17 5.88 10.39
N ASP A 72 8.86 6.96 10.69
CA ASP A 72 10.13 6.93 11.41
C ASP A 72 9.88 6.57 12.89
N PRO A 73 10.45 5.47 13.42
CA PRO A 73 10.14 4.99 14.77
C PRO A 73 10.76 5.87 15.87
N VAL A 74 11.76 6.69 15.54
CA VAL A 74 12.43 7.58 16.50
C VAL A 74 11.71 8.93 16.54
N THR A 75 11.46 9.52 15.38
CA THR A 75 10.89 10.87 15.29
C THR A 75 9.36 10.89 15.23
N ASN A 76 8.72 9.73 14.99
CA ASN A 76 7.29 9.61 14.62
C ASN A 76 6.90 10.45 13.40
N GLU A 77 7.87 10.83 12.56
CA GLU A 77 7.60 11.54 11.32
C GLU A 77 7.26 10.54 10.21
N ARG A 78 6.11 10.74 9.54
CA ARG A 78 5.75 9.98 8.35
C ARG A 78 6.43 10.57 7.11
N ARG A 79 7.35 9.82 6.51
CA ARG A 79 8.12 10.23 5.32
C ARG A 79 7.28 10.21 4.03
N ILE A 80 6.29 9.33 3.93
CA ILE A 80 5.35 9.25 2.79
C ILE A 80 3.93 9.48 3.32
N ARG A 81 3.35 10.65 3.04
CA ARG A 81 2.04 11.06 3.58
C ARG A 81 0.86 10.67 2.70
N GLU A 82 1.06 10.72 1.39
CA GLU A 82 0.01 10.45 0.40
C GLU A 82 0.56 9.63 -0.77
N LEU A 83 -0.29 8.81 -1.37
CA LEU A 83 -0.02 8.15 -2.65
C LEU A 83 -1.07 8.50 -3.69
N PHE A 84 -0.60 8.63 -4.93
CA PHE A 84 -1.44 8.78 -6.11
C PHE A 84 -1.35 7.52 -6.96
N LEU A 85 -2.45 6.78 -7.08
CA LEU A 85 -2.49 5.50 -7.79
C LEU A 85 -3.42 5.60 -9.01
N LEU A 86 -2.87 5.36 -10.20
CA LEU A 86 -3.61 5.22 -11.45
C LEU A 86 -3.78 3.73 -11.77
N VAL A 87 -4.91 3.18 -11.35
CA VAL A 87 -5.21 1.75 -11.48
C VAL A 87 -6.36 1.59 -12.48
N PRO A 88 -6.18 0.81 -13.57
CA PRO A 88 -7.24 0.58 -14.55
C PRO A 88 -8.48 -0.07 -13.92
N LYS A 89 -9.62 0.01 -14.63
CA LYS A 89 -10.84 -0.70 -14.22
C LYS A 89 -10.55 -2.20 -14.05
N LYS A 90 -11.32 -2.84 -13.15
CA LYS A 90 -11.26 -4.29 -12.84
C LYS A 90 -9.92 -4.78 -12.27
N ASN A 91 -9.12 -3.89 -11.67
CA ASN A 91 -7.87 -4.24 -10.97
C ASN A 91 -8.00 -4.07 -9.44
N SER A 92 -9.17 -4.41 -8.87
CA SER A 92 -9.41 -4.47 -7.42
C SER A 92 -9.10 -3.21 -6.62
N LYS A 93 -9.08 -2.02 -7.25
CA LYS A 93 -8.69 -0.75 -6.59
C LYS A 93 -9.45 -0.44 -5.30
N THR A 94 -10.77 -0.69 -5.28
CA THR A 94 -11.64 -0.31 -4.17
C THR A 94 -11.43 -1.28 -3.01
N THR A 95 -11.39 -2.58 -3.33
CA THR A 95 -11.12 -3.67 -2.39
C THR A 95 -9.73 -3.50 -1.75
N ASN A 96 -8.70 -3.27 -2.57
CA ASN A 96 -7.33 -3.03 -2.12
C ASN A 96 -7.23 -1.75 -1.26
N GLY A 97 -7.87 -0.66 -1.68
CA GLY A 97 -7.92 0.58 -0.90
C GLY A 97 -8.60 0.40 0.46
N ALA A 98 -9.70 -0.36 0.53
CA ALA A 98 -10.37 -0.69 1.78
C ALA A 98 -9.47 -1.54 2.70
N GLY A 99 -8.81 -2.56 2.15
CA GLY A 99 -7.84 -3.39 2.89
C GLY A 99 -6.67 -2.57 3.45
N LEU A 100 -6.11 -1.65 2.65
CA LEU A 100 -5.06 -0.73 3.07
C LEU A 100 -5.53 0.20 4.20
N MET A 101 -6.72 0.79 4.07
CA MET A 101 -7.29 1.66 5.11
C MET A 101 -7.52 0.91 6.41
N MET A 102 -8.10 -0.29 6.36
CA MET A 102 -8.31 -1.14 7.53
C MET A 102 -6.98 -1.52 8.21
N THR A 103 -5.97 -1.86 7.40
CA THR A 103 -4.61 -2.16 7.89
C THR A 103 -4.01 -0.96 8.63
N ALA A 104 -4.12 0.23 8.04
CA ALA A 104 -3.60 1.45 8.64
C ALA A 104 -4.31 1.79 9.97
N VAL A 105 -5.64 1.66 10.03
CA VAL A 105 -6.41 1.86 11.27
C VAL A 105 -6.00 0.88 12.37
N MET A 106 -5.77 -0.40 12.04
CA MET A 106 -5.31 -1.41 13.00
C MET A 106 -3.88 -1.18 13.50
N LEU A 107 -3.04 -0.52 12.71
CA LEU A 107 -1.66 -0.18 13.11
C LEU A 107 -1.59 1.09 13.95
N ASN A 108 -2.57 1.99 13.82
CA ASN A 108 -2.56 3.27 14.53
C ASN A 108 -2.53 3.05 16.04
N LYS A 109 -1.56 3.71 16.69
CA LYS A 109 -1.39 3.68 18.15
C LYS A 109 -1.93 4.94 18.82
N ARG A 110 -2.07 6.04 18.08
CA ARG A 110 -2.51 7.31 18.62
C ARG A 110 -4.03 7.47 18.48
N PRO A 111 -4.75 7.85 19.55
CA PRO A 111 -6.17 8.19 19.45
C PRO A 111 -6.40 9.33 18.46
N ASN A 112 -7.42 9.19 17.60
CA ASN A 112 -7.83 10.18 16.59
C ASN A 112 -6.74 10.56 15.57
N GLU A 113 -5.80 9.67 15.28
CA GLU A 113 -4.79 9.90 14.25
C GLU A 113 -5.39 9.89 12.84
N VAL A 114 -4.95 10.84 12.01
CA VAL A 114 -5.31 10.88 10.59
C VAL A 114 -4.54 9.79 9.85
N VAL A 115 -5.29 8.90 9.20
CA VAL A 115 -4.75 7.79 8.40
C VAL A 115 -4.17 8.33 7.08
N PRO A 116 -3.06 7.79 6.55
CA PRO A 116 -2.51 8.21 5.26
C PRO A 116 -3.57 8.22 4.16
N SER A 117 -3.56 9.27 3.33
CA SER A 117 -4.53 9.41 2.25
C SER A 117 -4.03 8.67 1.01
N VAL A 118 -4.92 7.94 0.34
CA VAL A 118 -4.63 7.30 -0.94
C VAL A 118 -5.67 7.77 -1.94
N ARG A 119 -5.21 8.53 -2.94
CA ARG A 119 -6.07 9.03 -4.01
C ARG A 119 -5.91 8.11 -5.21
N THR A 120 -6.93 7.30 -5.46
CA THR A 120 -7.04 6.52 -6.70
C THR A 120 -7.87 7.31 -7.71
N VAL A 121 -7.32 7.60 -8.89
CA VAL A 121 -8.09 8.21 -10.00
C VAL A 121 -8.41 7.15 -11.04
N LEU A 122 -9.70 7.08 -11.40
CA LEU A 122 -10.17 6.28 -12.52
C LEU A 122 -10.05 7.15 -13.79
N ARG A 123 -9.08 6.87 -14.67
CA ARG A 123 -9.17 7.32 -16.06
C ARG A 123 -9.65 6.14 -16.91
N ALA A 124 -10.72 6.39 -17.65
CA ALA A 124 -11.31 5.46 -18.61
C ALA A 124 -10.44 5.38 -19.86
#